data_AF-A0A9N8H022-F1
#
_entry.id   AF-A0A9N8H022-F1
#
_cell.length_a   1.000
_cell.length_b   1.000
_cell.length_c   1.000
_cell.angle_alpha   90.00
_cell.angle_beta   90.00
_cell.angle_gamma   90.00
#
_symmetry.space_group_name_H-M   'P 1'
#
loop_
_entity.id
_entity.type
_entity.pdbx_description
1 polymer ?
#
loop_
_entity_poly.entity_id
_entity_poly.type
_entity_poly.pdbx_seq_one_letter_code
_entity_poly.pdbx_strand_id
1 'polypeptide(L)'
;MKPSAAIFITTLGFVPSQPQNGAAYAASLRKDEGRDGPGGASHTHQVARSLTAIPDKSALGDAILLWNWYGTSDYGHISTWDVSLVDDFRQLFNGFPSFNDDISQWQTSQVTDMSFMFLNAESFNQDLNSWDTSRVTSFQGTFLYAKEFNRDISNWDLSSATTSSEMFSNTDSFNQDISPWDTSRITNMEAMFNRAAAFNQDISGWNVGSVETFRIMFYKAAAFNQNLCAWNDHVQETDTFQQYFVDDTSCPNAKTPGWTV
;
A
#
# COMPACT_ATOMS: atom_id res chain seq x y z
N MET A 1 31.38 -34.90 9.56
CA MET A 1 32.31 -33.75 9.56
C MET A 1 32.82 -33.51 8.15
N LYS A 2 32.24 -32.54 7.45
CA LYS A 2 32.68 -31.77 6.27
C LYS A 2 31.49 -30.86 5.85
N PRO A 3 31.71 -29.69 5.22
CA PRO A 3 31.69 -28.41 5.94
C PRO A 3 30.59 -27.43 5.48
N SER A 4 30.48 -26.32 6.22
CA SER A 4 29.75 -25.10 5.87
C SER A 4 30.08 -24.57 4.47
N ALA A 5 29.06 -24.02 3.81
CA ALA A 5 29.22 -22.98 2.80
C ALA A 5 28.15 -21.90 3.04
N ALA A 6 28.61 -20.70 3.36
CA ALA A 6 27.82 -19.47 3.34
C ALA A 6 27.51 -19.10 1.89
N ILE A 7 26.33 -18.53 1.63
CA ILE A 7 26.00 -17.89 0.36
C ILE A 7 25.63 -16.43 0.65
N PHE A 8 26.42 -15.54 0.07
CA PHE A 8 26.23 -14.10 0.02
C PHE A 8 24.99 -13.75 -0.82
N ILE A 9 24.23 -12.75 -0.35
CA ILE A 9 23.11 -12.14 -1.05
C ILE A 9 23.65 -10.96 -1.89
N THR A 10 23.43 -10.98 -3.19
CA THR A 10 23.41 -9.77 -4.04
C THR A 10 22.35 -9.91 -5.15
N THR A 11 21.35 -9.03 -5.03
CA THR A 11 20.36 -8.51 -6.00
C THR A 11 20.44 -8.93 -7.48
N LEU A 12 19.31 -9.43 -8.02
CA LEU A 12 18.54 -8.86 -9.17
C LEU A 12 17.45 -9.86 -9.63
N GLY A 13 16.18 -9.41 -9.64
CA GLY A 13 15.07 -9.99 -10.40
C GLY A 13 14.71 -11.46 -10.13
N PHE A 14 14.11 -11.76 -8.98
CA PHE A 14 13.56 -13.10 -8.71
C PHE A 14 12.05 -13.08 -8.97
N VAL A 15 11.62 -13.60 -10.11
CA VAL A 15 10.31 -14.25 -10.20
C VAL A 15 10.48 -15.57 -9.46
N PRO A 16 9.83 -15.82 -8.30
CA PRO A 16 9.99 -17.10 -7.63
C PRO A 16 9.47 -18.19 -8.55
N SER A 17 10.39 -19.05 -9.01
CA SER A 17 10.01 -20.32 -9.61
C SER A 17 9.20 -21.12 -8.60
N GLN A 18 8.19 -21.85 -9.09
CA GLN A 18 7.34 -22.75 -8.32
C GLN A 18 8.18 -23.46 -7.23
N PRO A 19 7.81 -23.42 -5.93
CA PRO A 19 8.46 -24.28 -4.96
C PRO A 19 8.21 -25.73 -5.39
N GLN A 20 9.27 -26.40 -5.84
CA GLN A 20 9.28 -27.79 -6.32
C GLN A 20 8.75 -28.81 -5.28
N ASN A 21 8.47 -28.36 -4.05
CA ASN A 21 8.01 -29.17 -2.92
C ASN A 21 6.57 -28.86 -2.46
N GLY A 22 5.80 -28.03 -3.16
CA GLY A 22 4.39 -27.73 -2.79
C GLY A 22 3.48 -28.96 -2.80
N ALA A 23 3.75 -29.93 -3.69
CA ALA A 23 3.01 -31.19 -3.76
C ALA A 23 3.22 -32.09 -2.52
N ALA A 24 4.37 -31.99 -1.84
CA ALA A 24 4.65 -32.80 -0.65
C ALA A 24 3.89 -32.29 0.59
N TYR A 25 3.69 -30.97 0.70
CA TYR A 25 2.94 -30.35 1.80
C TYR A 25 1.42 -30.54 1.64
N ALA A 26 0.90 -30.36 0.42
CA ALA A 26 -0.50 -30.68 0.11
C ALA A 26 -0.81 -32.19 0.28
N ALA A 27 0.18 -33.06 0.09
CA ALA A 27 0.04 -34.50 0.32
C ALA A 27 0.14 -34.91 1.80
N SER A 28 0.84 -34.16 2.66
CA SER A 28 0.82 -34.42 4.11
C SER A 28 -0.51 -34.07 4.75
N LEU A 29 -1.22 -33.05 4.24
CA LEU A 29 -2.57 -32.68 4.68
C LEU A 29 -3.64 -33.73 4.34
N ARG A 30 -3.39 -34.63 3.38
CA ARG A 30 -4.32 -35.74 3.02
C ARG A 30 -4.12 -37.01 3.82
N LYS A 31 -3.13 -37.10 4.72
CA LYS A 31 -2.84 -38.34 5.46
C LYS A 31 -3.48 -38.43 6.84
N ASP A 32 -4.07 -37.35 7.35
CA ASP A 32 -4.80 -37.33 8.63
C ASP A 32 -6.33 -37.46 8.47
N GLU A 33 -6.84 -37.62 7.24
CA GLU A 33 -8.21 -38.09 7.01
C GLU A 33 -8.25 -39.61 7.19
N GLY A 34 -8.55 -40.03 8.41
CA GLY A 34 -8.78 -41.41 8.79
C GLY A 34 -9.84 -42.10 7.91
N ARG A 35 -9.64 -43.41 7.71
CA ARG A 35 -10.58 -44.33 7.08
C ARG A 35 -11.93 -44.30 7.80
N ASP A 36 -12.94 -43.71 7.18
CA ASP A 36 -14.34 -43.99 7.53
C ASP A 36 -15.07 -44.64 6.34
N GLY A 37 -15.76 -45.74 6.63
CA GLY A 37 -16.44 -46.60 5.67
C GLY A 37 -17.70 -45.97 5.05
N PRO A 38 -18.34 -46.67 4.09
CA PRO A 38 -19.43 -46.10 3.31
C PRO A 38 -20.75 -46.18 4.09
N GLY A 39 -21.18 -45.05 4.67
CA GLY A 39 -22.48 -44.92 5.31
C GLY A 39 -22.87 -43.44 5.38
N GLY A 40 -23.94 -43.07 4.70
CA GLY A 40 -24.31 -41.68 4.46
C GLY A 40 -24.50 -40.84 5.72
N ALA A 41 -23.92 -39.65 5.68
CA ALA A 41 -24.47 -38.45 6.28
C ALA A 41 -23.98 -37.24 5.47
N SER A 42 -24.90 -36.32 5.20
CA SER A 42 -24.60 -35.00 4.69
C SER A 42 -23.65 -34.33 5.67
N HIS A 43 -22.38 -34.19 5.28
CA HIS A 43 -21.39 -33.46 6.06
C HIS A 43 -21.19 -32.10 5.40
N THR A 44 -21.97 -31.14 5.88
CA THR A 44 -21.60 -29.72 5.90
C THR A 44 -20.20 -29.60 6.49
N HIS A 45 -19.18 -29.48 5.63
CA HIS A 45 -17.85 -29.06 6.07
C HIS A 45 -17.80 -27.53 6.16
N GLN A 46 -18.61 -26.97 7.06
CA GLN A 46 -18.14 -25.86 7.88
C GLN A 46 -17.43 -26.52 9.06
N VAL A 47 -16.13 -26.79 8.94
CA VAL A 47 -15.33 -27.29 10.06
C VAL A 47 -14.35 -26.21 10.47
N ALA A 48 -14.65 -25.64 11.64
CA ALA A 48 -13.76 -24.97 12.57
C ALA A 48 -12.74 -23.97 11.99
N ARG A 49 -13.10 -22.69 12.12
CA ARG A 49 -12.18 -21.56 12.29
C ARG A 49 -10.99 -21.99 13.18
N SER A 50 -9.82 -22.19 12.61
CA SER A 50 -8.59 -21.90 13.35
C SER A 50 -8.50 -20.38 13.40
N LEU A 51 -9.10 -19.80 14.45
CA LEU A 51 -9.04 -18.40 14.87
C LEU A 51 -7.63 -18.04 15.39
N THR A 52 -6.59 -18.57 14.76
CA THR A 52 -5.23 -18.25 15.17
C THR A 52 -4.83 -16.98 14.45
N ALA A 53 -4.68 -15.90 15.20
CA ALA A 53 -4.14 -14.66 14.67
C ALA A 53 -2.79 -14.95 14.00
N ILE A 54 -2.60 -14.36 12.82
CA ILE A 54 -1.33 -14.43 12.10
C ILE A 54 -0.30 -13.67 12.94
N PRO A 55 0.76 -14.34 13.43
CA PRO A 55 1.56 -13.82 14.54
C PRO A 55 2.46 -12.65 14.15
N ASP A 56 2.88 -12.59 12.89
CA ASP A 56 3.82 -11.59 12.38
C ASP A 56 3.75 -11.49 10.85
N LYS A 57 4.50 -10.53 10.31
CA LYS A 57 4.62 -10.31 8.87
C LYS A 57 5.12 -11.53 8.09
N SER A 58 6.03 -12.32 8.65
CA SER A 58 6.59 -13.47 7.94
C SER A 58 5.49 -14.51 7.69
N ALA A 59 4.72 -14.82 8.73
CA ALA A 59 3.58 -15.72 8.63
C ALA A 59 2.50 -15.18 7.70
N LEU A 60 2.26 -13.86 7.69
CA LEU A 60 1.32 -13.23 6.75
C LEU A 60 1.81 -13.35 5.30
N GLY A 61 3.10 -13.09 5.04
CA GLY A 61 3.70 -13.25 3.72
C GLY A 61 3.61 -14.69 3.21
N ASP A 62 3.90 -15.67 4.06
CA ASP A 62 3.75 -17.09 3.72
C ASP A 62 2.28 -17.44 3.40
N ALA A 63 1.34 -16.91 4.18
CA ALA A 63 -0.09 -17.09 3.94
C ALA A 63 -0.54 -16.49 2.59
N ILE A 64 -0.07 -15.28 2.25
CA ILE A 64 -0.35 -14.61 0.96
C ILE A 64 0.19 -15.43 -0.20
N LEU A 65 1.41 -15.96 -0.10
CA LEU A 65 2.01 -16.78 -1.15
C LEU A 65 1.21 -18.07 -1.39
N LEU A 66 0.80 -18.76 -0.32
CA LEU A 66 -0.05 -19.94 -0.42
C LEU A 66 -1.41 -19.60 -1.04
N TRP A 67 -2.04 -18.53 -0.55
CA TRP A 67 -3.33 -18.08 -1.03
C TRP A 67 -3.30 -17.72 -2.52
N ASN A 68 -2.33 -16.93 -2.96
CA ASN A 68 -2.22 -16.53 -4.36
C ASN A 68 -2.01 -17.70 -5.31
N TRP A 69 -1.36 -18.76 -4.85
CA TRP A 69 -1.05 -19.91 -5.69
C TRP A 69 -2.12 -21.00 -5.70
N TYR A 70 -2.73 -21.24 -4.54
CA TYR A 70 -3.65 -22.36 -4.33
C TYR A 70 -5.10 -21.90 -4.11
N GLY A 71 -5.36 -20.59 -4.01
CA GLY A 71 -6.67 -20.01 -3.68
C GLY A 71 -7.06 -20.16 -2.21
N THR A 72 -6.16 -20.65 -1.35
CA THR A 72 -6.41 -20.88 0.08
C THR A 72 -5.09 -20.90 0.85
N SER A 73 -5.16 -20.63 2.16
CA SER A 73 -4.09 -20.86 3.12
C SER A 73 -4.64 -21.65 4.33
N ASP A 74 -3.78 -22.01 5.29
CA ASP A 74 -4.20 -22.63 6.57
C ASP A 74 -5.09 -21.68 7.41
N TYR A 75 -5.15 -20.40 7.04
CA TYR A 75 -6.00 -19.37 7.65
C TYR A 75 -7.34 -19.20 6.93
N GLY A 76 -7.62 -20.00 5.89
CA GLY A 76 -8.84 -19.92 5.09
C GLY A 76 -8.80 -18.81 4.05
N HIS A 77 -9.97 -18.26 3.70
CA HIS A 77 -10.09 -17.18 2.73
C HIS A 77 -9.48 -15.88 3.29
N ILE A 78 -8.79 -15.11 2.43
CA ILE A 78 -8.02 -13.92 2.83
C ILE A 78 -8.85 -12.86 3.56
N SER A 79 -10.13 -12.72 3.21
CA SER A 79 -11.06 -11.80 3.87
C SER A 79 -11.36 -12.14 5.34
N THR A 80 -10.98 -13.34 5.81
CA THR A 80 -11.26 -13.82 7.17
C THR A 80 -10.04 -13.89 8.06
N TRP A 81 -8.85 -13.54 7.52
CA TRP A 81 -7.61 -13.61 8.27
C TRP A 81 -7.58 -12.61 9.42
N ASP A 82 -7.17 -13.08 10.59
CA ASP A 82 -6.92 -12.24 11.74
C ASP A 82 -5.47 -11.76 11.70
N VAL A 83 -5.28 -10.52 11.25
CA VAL A 83 -3.98 -9.84 11.14
C VAL A 83 -3.70 -8.93 12.35
N SER A 84 -4.48 -9.02 13.43
CA SER A 84 -4.46 -8.04 14.52
C SER A 84 -3.13 -7.96 15.29
N LEU A 85 -2.22 -8.92 15.10
CA LEU A 85 -0.89 -8.95 15.72
C LEU A 85 0.22 -8.44 14.81
N VAL A 86 -0.07 -8.20 13.52
CA VAL A 86 0.94 -7.81 12.53
C VAL A 86 1.06 -6.30 12.50
N ASP A 87 2.29 -5.80 12.65
CA ASP A 87 2.62 -4.37 12.69
C ASP A 87 3.31 -3.84 11.42
N ASP A 88 3.70 -4.72 10.50
CA ASP A 88 4.45 -4.40 9.28
C ASP A 88 3.76 -5.00 8.05
N PHE A 89 3.20 -4.12 7.22
CA PHE A 89 2.51 -4.47 5.98
C PHE A 89 3.36 -4.16 4.72
N ARG A 90 4.66 -3.91 4.88
CA ARG A 90 5.47 -3.55 3.72
C ARG A 90 5.47 -4.66 2.68
N GLN A 91 5.19 -4.29 1.44
CA GLN A 91 5.29 -5.14 0.25
C GLN A 91 4.41 -6.40 0.23
N LEU A 92 3.36 -6.49 1.07
CA LEU A 92 2.53 -7.70 1.16
C LEU A 92 1.94 -8.16 -0.18
N PHE A 93 1.50 -7.23 -1.03
CA PHE A 93 0.95 -7.50 -2.36
C PHE A 93 1.81 -6.91 -3.49
N ASN A 94 3.09 -6.67 -3.23
CA ASN A 94 4.02 -6.15 -4.23
C ASN A 94 4.17 -7.14 -5.40
N GLY A 95 3.80 -6.71 -6.60
CA GLY A 95 3.91 -7.53 -7.81
C GLY A 95 2.77 -8.52 -8.02
N PHE A 96 1.61 -8.29 -7.40
CA PHE A 96 0.39 -9.09 -7.59
C PHE A 96 -0.61 -8.28 -8.46
N PRO A 97 -0.41 -8.16 -9.79
CA PRO A 97 -1.16 -7.22 -10.63
C PRO A 97 -2.66 -7.48 -10.71
N SER A 98 -3.10 -8.71 -10.43
CA SER A 98 -4.50 -9.11 -10.41
C SER A 98 -5.12 -9.16 -9.02
N PHE A 99 -4.36 -8.81 -7.96
CA PHE A 99 -4.89 -8.82 -6.60
C PHE A 99 -6.02 -7.80 -6.45
N ASN A 100 -7.20 -8.27 -6.05
CA ASN A 100 -8.36 -7.41 -5.80
C ASN A 100 -9.37 -8.09 -4.85
N ASP A 101 -8.92 -8.97 -3.96
CA ASP A 101 -9.80 -9.64 -3.01
C ASP A 101 -10.09 -8.78 -1.79
N ASP A 102 -11.29 -8.95 -1.23
CA ASP A 102 -11.76 -8.17 -0.09
C ASP A 102 -10.89 -8.40 1.16
N ILE A 103 -10.29 -7.30 1.65
CA ILE A 103 -9.51 -7.21 2.87
C ILE A 103 -10.03 -6.10 3.81
N SER A 104 -11.26 -5.64 3.58
CA SER A 104 -11.89 -4.58 4.38
C SER A 104 -11.99 -4.94 5.86
N GLN A 105 -12.17 -6.22 6.19
CA GLN A 105 -12.35 -6.68 7.57
C GLN A 105 -11.03 -6.92 8.34
N TRP A 106 -9.88 -6.64 7.74
CA TRP A 106 -8.60 -6.75 8.42
C TRP A 106 -8.47 -5.75 9.57
N GLN A 107 -7.99 -6.21 10.73
CA GLN A 107 -7.77 -5.39 11.92
C GLN A 107 -6.38 -4.75 11.88
N THR A 108 -6.28 -3.49 11.46
CA THR A 108 -4.99 -2.82 11.17
C THR A 108 -4.46 -1.94 12.30
N SER A 109 -5.10 -1.90 13.47
CA SER A 109 -4.73 -0.98 14.57
C SER A 109 -3.31 -1.12 15.13
N GLN A 110 -2.60 -2.21 14.82
CA GLN A 110 -1.19 -2.38 15.19
C GLN A 110 -0.20 -2.01 14.07
N VAL A 111 -0.68 -1.76 12.85
CA VAL A 111 0.18 -1.52 11.69
C VAL A 111 0.88 -0.17 11.82
N THR A 112 2.19 -0.19 11.63
CA THR A 112 3.08 0.99 11.72
C THR A 112 3.74 1.33 10.38
N ASP A 113 3.75 0.39 9.42
CA ASP A 113 4.41 0.58 8.13
C ASP A 113 3.60 -0.11 7.01
N MET A 114 3.15 0.68 6.03
CA MET A 114 2.41 0.23 4.85
C MET A 114 3.21 0.43 3.55
N SER A 115 4.53 0.60 3.65
CA SER A 115 5.35 0.98 2.50
C SER A 115 5.27 -0.07 1.39
N PHE A 116 4.90 0.36 0.18
CA PHE A 116 4.82 -0.46 -1.02
C PHE A 116 3.85 -1.64 -0.91
N MET A 117 2.87 -1.60 0.00
CA MET A 117 1.94 -2.70 0.25
C MET A 117 1.25 -3.19 -1.03
N PHE A 118 0.75 -2.28 -1.88
CA PHE A 118 0.07 -2.58 -3.14
C PHE A 118 0.89 -2.18 -4.38
N LEU A 119 2.22 -2.15 -4.25
CA LEU A 119 3.11 -1.83 -5.38
C LEU A 119 2.86 -2.76 -6.56
N ASN A 120 2.54 -2.22 -7.74
CA ASN A 120 2.16 -2.99 -8.94
C ASN A 120 0.93 -3.91 -8.76
N ALA A 121 0.06 -3.68 -7.77
CA ALA A 121 -1.24 -4.33 -7.69
C ALA A 121 -2.24 -3.59 -8.59
N GLU A 122 -2.01 -3.67 -9.91
CA GLU A 122 -2.68 -2.83 -10.91
C GLU A 122 -4.22 -2.85 -10.82
N SER A 123 -4.81 -4.01 -10.52
CA SER A 123 -6.27 -4.22 -10.45
C SER A 123 -6.88 -3.88 -9.08
N PHE A 124 -6.07 -3.54 -8.07
CA PHE A 124 -6.55 -3.39 -6.70
C PHE A 124 -7.45 -2.16 -6.54
N ASN A 125 -8.68 -2.37 -6.08
CA ASN A 125 -9.68 -1.31 -5.89
C ASN A 125 -10.73 -1.70 -4.82
N GLN A 126 -10.27 -2.29 -3.71
CA GLN A 126 -11.14 -2.70 -2.59
C GLN A 126 -11.31 -1.60 -1.55
N ASP A 127 -12.44 -1.66 -0.83
CA ASP A 127 -12.77 -0.72 0.23
C ASP A 127 -11.85 -0.90 1.45
N LEU A 128 -11.23 0.20 1.89
CA LEU A 128 -10.30 0.27 3.01
C LEU A 128 -10.78 1.24 4.11
N ASN A 129 -12.03 1.71 4.05
CA ASN A 129 -12.56 2.70 5.02
C ASN A 129 -12.61 2.18 6.47
N SER A 130 -12.57 0.87 6.70
CA SER A 130 -12.56 0.30 8.05
C SER A 130 -11.16 0.22 8.67
N TRP A 131 -10.11 0.55 7.93
CA TRP A 131 -8.74 0.45 8.41
C TRP A 131 -8.41 1.58 9.38
N ASP A 132 -7.81 1.21 10.51
CA ASP A 132 -7.17 2.14 11.44
C ASP A 132 -5.72 2.35 10.99
N THR A 133 -5.39 3.58 10.60
CA THR A 133 -4.04 3.97 10.16
C THR A 133 -3.34 4.90 11.15
N SER A 134 -3.93 5.15 12.32
CA SER A 134 -3.45 6.16 13.29
C SER A 134 -2.02 5.92 13.81
N ARG A 135 -1.50 4.70 13.68
CA ARG A 135 -0.13 4.31 14.04
C ARG A 135 0.83 4.21 12.86
N VAL A 136 0.35 4.33 11.63
CA VAL A 136 1.17 4.19 10.44
C VAL A 136 2.09 5.41 10.32
N THR A 137 3.39 5.13 10.26
CA THR A 137 4.43 6.16 10.15
C THR A 137 4.94 6.30 8.71
N SER A 138 4.80 5.26 7.89
CA SER A 138 5.20 5.27 6.48
C SER A 138 4.08 4.77 5.57
N PHE A 139 3.67 5.64 4.66
CA PHE A 139 2.77 5.36 3.53
C PHE A 139 3.54 5.35 2.19
N GLN A 140 4.86 5.21 2.25
CA GLN A 140 5.72 5.29 1.07
C GLN A 140 5.25 4.32 -0.01
N GLY A 141 4.86 4.83 -1.17
CA GLY A 141 4.50 4.02 -2.33
C GLY A 141 3.36 3.01 -2.09
N THR A 142 2.49 3.21 -1.09
CA THR A 142 1.44 2.24 -0.73
C THR A 142 0.60 1.82 -1.94
N PHE A 143 0.26 2.74 -2.84
CA PHE A 143 -0.50 2.49 -4.08
C PHE A 143 0.32 2.73 -5.35
N LEU A 144 1.66 2.74 -5.27
CA LEU A 144 2.53 2.96 -6.43
C LEU A 144 2.23 1.93 -7.54
N TYR A 145 1.83 2.41 -8.73
CA TYR A 145 1.35 1.58 -9.86
C TYR A 145 0.05 0.78 -9.62
N ALA A 146 -0.76 1.08 -8.59
CA ALA A 146 -2.10 0.50 -8.41
C ALA A 146 -3.13 1.20 -9.31
N LYS A 147 -3.05 0.92 -10.62
CA LYS A 147 -3.72 1.67 -11.70
C LYS A 147 -5.22 1.95 -11.50
N GLU A 148 -5.95 0.97 -10.98
CA GLU A 148 -7.41 1.03 -10.81
C GLU A 148 -7.84 1.57 -9.44
N PHE A 149 -6.92 1.83 -8.51
CA PHE A 149 -7.27 2.24 -7.15
C PHE A 149 -7.94 3.62 -7.15
N ASN A 150 -9.19 3.68 -6.67
CA ASN A 150 -9.96 4.91 -6.55
C ASN A 150 -11.02 4.81 -5.43
N ARG A 151 -10.68 4.16 -4.32
CA ARG A 151 -11.56 4.07 -3.15
C ARG A 151 -11.34 5.20 -2.17
N ASP A 152 -12.43 5.58 -1.52
CA ASP A 152 -12.42 6.58 -0.46
C ASP A 152 -11.50 6.10 0.68
N ILE A 153 -10.63 7.01 1.09
CA ILE A 153 -9.65 6.87 2.16
C ILE A 153 -9.54 8.19 2.93
N SER A 154 -10.58 9.05 2.83
CA SER A 154 -10.66 10.33 3.52
C SER A 154 -10.59 10.18 5.04
N ASN A 155 -10.93 8.99 5.55
CA ASN A 155 -10.91 8.66 6.97
C ASN A 155 -9.53 8.18 7.48
N TRP A 156 -8.54 8.00 6.60
CA TRP A 156 -7.20 7.62 7.02
C TRP A 156 -6.58 8.73 7.87
N ASP A 157 -6.03 8.33 9.01
CA ASP A 157 -5.30 9.21 9.93
C ASP A 157 -3.80 9.18 9.56
N LEU A 158 -3.29 10.33 9.13
CA LEU A 158 -1.89 10.56 8.78
C LEU A 158 -1.13 11.35 9.86
N SER A 159 -1.72 11.61 11.02
CA SER A 159 -1.11 12.43 12.08
C SER A 159 0.18 11.81 12.67
N SER A 160 0.42 10.52 12.46
CA SER A 160 1.67 9.82 12.81
C SER A 160 2.65 9.65 11.64
N ALA A 161 2.24 9.99 10.41
CA ALA A 161 3.02 9.79 9.21
C ALA A 161 4.22 10.73 9.15
N THR A 162 5.37 10.20 8.76
CA THR A 162 6.58 10.98 8.44
C THR A 162 6.87 11.00 6.94
N THR A 163 6.35 10.04 6.18
CA THR A 163 6.51 9.98 4.72
C THR A 163 5.25 9.48 4.02
N SER A 164 4.92 10.15 2.92
CA SER A 164 3.93 9.74 1.92
C SER A 164 4.52 9.74 0.50
N SER A 165 5.85 9.68 0.40
CA SER A 165 6.57 9.71 -0.88
C SER A 165 6.06 8.61 -1.82
N GLU A 166 5.84 8.94 -3.08
CA GLU A 166 5.37 8.02 -4.13
C GLU A 166 4.00 7.36 -3.88
N MET A 167 3.26 7.72 -2.82
CA MET A 167 2.07 6.99 -2.37
C MET A 167 1.06 6.71 -3.49
N PHE A 168 0.81 7.67 -4.39
CA PHE A 168 -0.08 7.56 -5.55
C PHE A 168 0.65 7.73 -6.89
N SER A 169 1.98 7.57 -6.92
CA SER A 169 2.72 7.69 -8.16
C SER A 169 2.26 6.61 -9.15
N ASN A 170 2.02 7.01 -10.40
CA ASN A 170 1.45 6.17 -11.46
C ASN A 170 0.12 5.49 -11.09
N THR A 171 -0.66 6.06 -10.17
CA THR A 171 -2.03 5.61 -9.82
C THR A 171 -3.02 6.36 -10.71
N ASP A 172 -3.36 5.78 -11.86
CA ASP A 172 -4.00 6.53 -12.95
C ASP A 172 -5.42 6.99 -12.61
N SER A 173 -6.16 6.20 -11.82
CA SER A 173 -7.59 6.41 -11.53
C SER A 173 -7.89 7.21 -10.26
N PHE A 174 -6.92 7.40 -9.36
CA PHE A 174 -7.17 7.96 -8.04
C PHE A 174 -7.56 9.44 -8.10
N ASN A 175 -8.73 9.78 -7.57
CA ASN A 175 -9.22 11.16 -7.47
C ASN A 175 -10.22 11.35 -6.31
N GLN A 176 -9.96 10.70 -5.17
CA GLN A 176 -10.80 10.83 -3.97
C GLN A 176 -10.34 11.98 -3.09
N ASP A 177 -11.29 12.60 -2.38
CA ASP A 177 -11.02 13.71 -1.47
C ASP A 177 -10.14 13.25 -0.30
N ILE A 178 -8.98 13.91 -0.17
CA ILE A 178 -7.98 13.69 0.88
C ILE A 178 -7.62 15.01 1.58
N SER A 179 -8.43 16.05 1.38
CA SER A 179 -8.32 17.32 2.10
C SER A 179 -8.39 17.17 3.64
N PRO A 180 -9.07 16.16 4.24
CA PRO A 180 -9.13 16.03 5.70
C PRO A 180 -7.85 15.52 6.38
N TRP A 181 -6.86 15.03 5.64
CA TRP A 181 -5.66 14.43 6.23
C TRP A 181 -4.82 15.44 7.02
N ASP A 182 -4.36 15.03 8.21
CA ASP A 182 -3.33 15.75 8.96
C ASP A 182 -1.95 15.41 8.38
N THR A 183 -1.36 16.34 7.63
CA THR A 183 -0.03 16.20 7.02
C THR A 183 1.08 16.86 7.84
N SER A 184 0.78 17.36 9.04
CA SER A 184 1.65 18.29 9.79
C SER A 184 3.02 17.71 10.18
N ARG A 185 3.16 16.38 10.21
CA ARG A 185 4.42 15.67 10.55
C ARG A 185 5.17 15.08 9.36
N ILE A 186 4.59 15.14 8.15
CA ILE A 186 5.21 14.56 6.97
C ILE A 186 6.39 15.43 6.56
N THR A 187 7.55 14.81 6.40
CA THR A 187 8.78 15.47 5.93
C THR A 187 9.09 15.15 4.48
N ASN A 188 8.52 14.08 3.92
CA ASN A 188 8.78 13.65 2.54
C ASN A 188 7.47 13.40 1.76
N MET A 189 7.24 14.23 0.74
CA MET A 189 6.14 14.10 -0.24
C MET A 189 6.67 13.95 -1.67
N GLU A 190 7.94 13.55 -1.84
CA GLU A 190 8.56 13.33 -3.14
C GLU A 190 7.69 12.41 -4.01
N ALA A 191 7.43 12.85 -5.24
CA ALA A 191 6.71 12.09 -6.25
C ALA A 191 5.31 11.57 -5.83
N MET A 192 4.68 12.07 -4.76
CA MET A 192 3.43 11.49 -4.21
C MET A 192 2.32 11.32 -5.26
N PHE A 193 2.18 12.26 -6.20
CA PHE A 193 1.20 12.23 -7.30
C PHE A 193 1.87 12.19 -8.68
N ASN A 194 3.12 11.73 -8.77
CA ASN A 194 3.86 11.67 -10.02
C ASN A 194 3.08 10.83 -11.03
N ARG A 195 2.71 11.40 -12.18
CA ARG A 195 1.90 10.70 -13.21
C ARG A 195 0.55 10.17 -12.70
N ALA A 196 0.00 10.68 -11.60
CA ALA A 196 -1.37 10.39 -11.17
C ALA A 196 -2.34 11.14 -12.10
N ALA A 197 -2.73 10.50 -13.20
CA ALA A 197 -3.36 11.17 -14.33
C ALA A 197 -4.71 11.84 -13.99
N ALA A 198 -5.51 11.23 -13.11
CA ALA A 198 -6.84 11.72 -12.75
C ALA A 198 -6.88 12.63 -11.51
N PHE A 199 -5.82 12.69 -10.70
CA PHE A 199 -5.86 13.37 -9.42
C PHE A 199 -6.00 14.89 -9.59
N ASN A 200 -7.04 15.47 -9.00
CA ASN A 200 -7.29 16.92 -9.03
C ASN A 200 -8.10 17.42 -7.82
N GLN A 201 -7.90 16.84 -6.64
CA GLN A 201 -8.59 17.29 -5.42
C GLN A 201 -7.89 18.46 -4.78
N ASP A 202 -8.68 19.36 -4.17
CA ASP A 202 -8.16 20.51 -3.44
C ASP A 202 -7.46 20.07 -2.15
N ILE A 203 -6.14 20.26 -2.12
CA ILE A 203 -5.26 19.98 -0.97
C ILE A 203 -4.59 21.26 -0.46
N SER A 204 -5.11 22.43 -0.83
CA SER A 204 -4.57 23.73 -0.42
C SER A 204 -4.54 23.91 1.10
N GLY A 205 -5.40 23.19 1.84
CA GLY A 205 -5.49 23.20 3.29
C GLY A 205 -4.47 22.33 4.03
N TRP A 206 -3.66 21.53 3.34
CA TRP A 206 -2.63 20.71 3.98
C TRP A 206 -1.56 21.54 4.68
N ASN A 207 -1.16 21.10 5.88
CA ASN A 207 -0.03 21.68 6.59
C ASN A 207 1.26 21.04 6.08
N VAL A 208 2.05 21.81 5.34
CA VAL A 208 3.28 21.34 4.73
C VAL A 208 4.55 21.92 5.35
N GLY A 209 4.45 22.55 6.52
CA GLY A 209 5.58 23.27 7.10
C GLY A 209 6.76 22.41 7.57
N SER A 210 6.56 21.09 7.68
CA SER A 210 7.63 20.14 7.98
C SER A 210 8.20 19.45 6.73
N VAL A 211 7.62 19.69 5.54
CA VAL A 211 8.04 19.00 4.32
C VAL A 211 9.41 19.52 3.85
N GLU A 212 10.36 18.61 3.71
CA GLU A 212 11.73 18.87 3.25
C GLU A 212 11.86 18.74 1.72
N THR A 213 11.01 17.93 1.09
CA THR A 213 11.04 17.70 -0.36
C THR A 213 9.66 17.42 -0.97
N PHE A 214 9.40 18.09 -2.09
CA PHE A 214 8.26 17.88 -3.00
C PHE A 214 8.72 17.44 -4.40
N ARG A 215 9.97 16.97 -4.53
CA ARG A 215 10.59 16.72 -5.82
C ARG A 215 9.63 15.93 -6.72
N ILE A 216 9.34 16.48 -7.90
CA ILE A 216 8.49 15.89 -8.95
C ILE A 216 7.11 15.40 -8.47
N MET A 217 6.56 15.96 -7.38
CA MET A 217 5.30 15.53 -6.76
C MET A 217 4.14 15.50 -7.76
N PHE A 218 4.03 16.50 -8.63
CA PHE A 218 2.96 16.60 -9.64
C PHE A 218 3.46 16.43 -11.08
N TYR A 219 4.71 16.02 -11.27
CA TYR A 219 5.27 15.86 -12.61
C TYR A 219 4.40 14.88 -13.42
N LYS A 220 3.84 15.37 -14.53
CA LYS A 220 2.88 14.66 -15.41
C LYS A 220 1.57 14.22 -14.75
N ALA A 221 1.15 14.83 -13.64
CA ALA A 221 -0.21 14.70 -13.12
C ALA A 221 -1.17 15.51 -14.02
N ALA A 222 -1.65 14.89 -15.09
CA ALA A 222 -2.25 15.59 -16.23
C ALA A 222 -3.51 16.42 -15.89
N ALA A 223 -4.33 15.96 -14.93
CA ALA A 223 -5.55 16.66 -14.53
C ALA A 223 -5.30 17.73 -13.45
N PHE A 224 -4.14 17.72 -12.79
CA PHE A 224 -3.91 18.54 -11.60
C PHE A 224 -3.83 20.03 -11.96
N ASN A 225 -4.74 20.83 -11.39
CA ASN A 225 -4.82 22.27 -11.65
C ASN A 225 -5.22 23.10 -10.42
N GLN A 226 -4.99 22.58 -9.22
CA GLN A 226 -5.37 23.25 -7.97
C GLN A 226 -4.45 24.44 -7.64
N ASN A 227 -4.99 25.40 -6.87
CA ASN A 227 -4.24 26.54 -6.36
C ASN A 227 -3.66 26.20 -4.99
N LEU A 228 -2.33 26.07 -4.92
CA LEU A 228 -1.62 25.72 -3.70
C LEU A 228 -0.79 26.89 -3.13
N CYS A 229 -1.11 28.15 -3.47
CA CYS A 229 -0.33 29.29 -2.99
C CYS A 229 -0.26 29.42 -1.47
N ALA A 230 -1.28 28.93 -0.75
CA ALA A 230 -1.28 28.92 0.72
C ALA A 230 -0.09 28.15 1.31
N TRP A 231 0.49 27.20 0.58
CA TRP A 231 1.65 26.44 1.04
C TRP A 231 2.93 27.28 1.16
N ASN A 232 3.02 28.42 0.45
CA ASN A 232 4.16 29.34 0.55
C ASN A 232 4.31 29.92 1.95
N ASP A 233 3.22 30.05 2.72
CA ASP A 233 3.25 30.57 4.09
C ASP A 233 3.81 29.55 5.10
N HIS A 234 3.87 28.27 4.73
CA HIS A 234 4.27 27.17 5.60
C HIS A 234 5.73 26.74 5.42
N VAL A 235 6.32 26.94 4.23
CA VAL A 235 7.65 26.43 3.91
C VAL A 235 8.69 27.55 4.03
N GLN A 236 9.84 27.27 4.65
CA GLN A 236 10.97 28.20 4.60
C GLN A 236 11.39 28.33 3.13
N GLU A 237 11.34 29.54 2.56
CA GLU A 237 11.68 29.80 1.16
C GLU A 237 13.13 29.36 0.84
N THR A 238 13.30 28.10 0.43
CA THR A 238 14.55 27.59 -0.14
C THR A 238 14.44 27.56 -1.66
N ASP A 239 15.57 27.75 -2.35
CA ASP A 239 15.62 27.65 -3.82
C ASP A 239 15.10 26.29 -4.33
N THR A 240 15.23 25.24 -3.53
CA THR A 240 14.73 23.89 -3.86
C THR A 240 13.20 23.81 -3.83
N PHE A 241 12.52 24.51 -2.92
CA PHE A 241 11.06 24.54 -2.89
C PHE A 241 10.50 25.16 -4.17
N GLN A 242 11.03 26.33 -4.55
CA GLN A 242 10.58 27.05 -5.74
C GLN A 242 10.80 26.24 -7.02
N GLN A 243 11.93 25.54 -7.15
CA GLN A 243 12.27 24.73 -8.32
C GLN A 243 11.36 23.51 -8.53
N TYR A 244 10.85 22.89 -7.45
CA TYR A 244 10.08 21.65 -7.56
C TYR A 244 8.57 21.82 -7.42
N PHE A 245 8.11 22.94 -6.87
CA PHE A 245 6.70 23.14 -6.54
C PHE A 245 6.00 24.15 -7.46
N VAL A 246 6.60 25.31 -7.71
CA VAL A 246 5.85 26.42 -8.31
C VAL A 246 5.63 26.22 -9.81
N ASP A 247 6.54 25.54 -10.51
CA ASP A 247 6.40 25.29 -11.96
C ASP A 247 5.27 24.31 -12.32
N ASP A 248 4.87 23.45 -11.39
CA ASP A 248 3.84 22.41 -11.59
C ASP A 248 2.47 22.79 -10.97
N THR A 249 2.35 23.95 -10.31
CA THR A 249 1.10 24.39 -9.67
C THR A 249 0.54 25.65 -10.32
N SER A 250 -0.75 25.93 -10.11
CA SER A 250 -1.36 27.19 -10.59
C SER A 250 -0.97 28.42 -9.76
N CYS A 251 0.01 28.29 -8.86
CA CYS A 251 0.45 29.42 -8.04
C CYS A 251 1.26 30.41 -8.88
N PRO A 252 0.87 31.70 -8.99
CA PRO A 252 1.62 32.66 -9.77
C PRO A 252 3.00 32.90 -9.14
N ASN A 253 4.09 32.51 -9.81
CA ASN A 253 5.44 32.82 -9.33
C ASN A 253 5.59 34.35 -9.24
N ALA A 254 6.09 34.87 -8.13
CA ALA A 254 6.50 36.27 -7.99
C ALA A 254 7.57 36.73 -9.00
N LYS A 255 8.11 35.80 -9.81
CA LYS A 255 9.08 36.04 -10.89
C LYS A 255 8.50 35.97 -12.32
N THR A 256 7.18 35.92 -12.50
CA THR A 256 6.56 36.18 -13.83
C THR A 256 5.82 37.52 -13.85
N PRO A 257 6.53 38.65 -13.99
CA PRO A 257 5.87 39.89 -14.39
C PRO A 257 5.38 39.73 -15.84
N GLY A 258 4.08 39.49 -15.99
CA GLY A 258 3.36 39.67 -17.25
C GLY A 258 3.16 38.39 -18.07
N TRP A 259 1.92 37.90 -18.03
CA TRP A 259 1.31 37.29 -19.21
C TRP A 259 0.67 38.42 -20.04
N THR A 260 1.36 38.85 -21.10
CA THR A 260 0.68 39.37 -22.28
C THR A 260 0.75 38.32 -23.37
N VAL A 261 -0.43 37.75 -23.63
CA VAL A 261 -0.90 36.91 -24.75
C VAL A 261 -0.28 35.52 -24.89
#